data_AF-A0A933X6U5-F1
#
_entry.id   AF-A0A933X6U5-F1
#
_cell.length_a   1.000
_cell.length_b   1.000
_cell.length_c   1.000
_cell.angle_alpha   90.00
_cell.angle_beta   90.00
_cell.angle_gamma   90.00
#
_symmetry.space_group_name_H-M   'P 1'
#
loop_
_entity.id
_entity.type
_entity.pdbx_description
1 polymer ?
#
loop_
_entity_poly.entity_id
_entity_poly.type
_entity_poly.pdbx_seq_one_letter_code
_entity_poly.pdbx_strand_id
1 'polypeptide(L)'
;MYDLYTAPTTPTARAAVVKSIRLVNTDTASRTINLFFKKEGGTARLIMPKDLSVAAGCLVVDSEEVSLGSGDKIQGKASAGNKIDYVISGIERDE
;
A
#
# COMPACT_ATOMS: atom_id res chain seq x y z
N MET A 1 -6.73 -1.86 -9.79
CA MET A 1 -5.73 -1.29 -8.87
C MET A 1 -6.44 -0.22 -8.10
N TYR A 2 -6.24 -0.15 -6.79
CA TYR A 2 -6.97 0.73 -5.89
C TYR A 2 -5.99 1.59 -5.10
N ASP A 3 -6.38 2.83 -4.83
CA ASP A 3 -5.63 3.72 -3.94
C ASP A 3 -5.92 3.30 -2.51
N LEU A 4 -4.90 2.81 -1.80
CA LEU A 4 -5.02 2.37 -0.39
C LEU A 4 -4.69 3.52 0.57
N TYR A 5 -3.80 4.41 0.15
CA TYR A 5 -3.46 5.64 0.86
C TYR A 5 -3.05 6.72 -0.14
N THR A 6 -3.45 7.97 0.12
CA THR A 6 -2.98 9.16 -0.60
C THR A 6 -2.40 10.10 0.43
N ALA A 7 -1.14 10.50 0.23
CA ALA A 7 -0.47 11.44 1.11
C ALA A 7 -1.17 12.81 1.08
N PRO A 8 -1.23 13.54 2.21
CA PRO A 8 -1.89 14.83 2.30
C PRO A 8 -1.38 15.83 1.25
N THR A 9 -2.29 16.60 0.65
CA THR A 9 -1.99 17.61 -0.38
C THR A 9 -2.18 19.06 0.09
N THR A 10 -2.38 19.25 1.39
CA THR A 10 -2.65 20.58 1.95
C THR A 10 -1.46 21.54 1.80
N PRO A 11 -1.67 22.87 1.77
CA PRO A 11 -0.66 23.87 1.38
C PRO A 11 0.64 23.88 2.21
N THR A 12 0.63 23.31 3.41
CA THR A 12 1.81 23.07 4.27
C THR A 12 2.41 21.68 4.05
N ALA A 13 2.36 21.19 2.81
CA ALA A 13 2.47 19.79 2.38
C ALA A 13 3.34 18.89 3.27
N ARG A 14 2.66 17.99 3.99
CA ARG A 14 3.25 17.02 4.91
C ARG A 14 3.64 15.77 4.14
N ALA A 15 4.95 15.51 4.04
CA ALA A 15 5.43 14.22 3.59
C ALA A 15 4.94 13.13 4.55
N ALA A 16 4.49 11.99 4.03
CA ALA A 16 4.14 10.85 4.86
C ALA A 16 5.26 9.81 4.78
N VAL A 17 5.57 9.17 5.91
CA VAL A 17 6.44 8.00 5.93
C VAL A 17 5.58 6.81 6.32
N VAL A 18 5.29 5.97 5.34
CA VAL A 18 4.67 4.66 5.59
C VAL A 18 5.74 3.76 6.17
N LYS A 19 5.47 3.20 7.36
CA LYS A 19 6.38 2.33 8.10
C LYS A 19 6.07 0.86 7.90
N SER A 20 4.80 0.53 7.74
CA SER A 20 4.38 -0.85 7.45
C SER A 20 3.02 -0.91 6.80
N ILE A 21 2.81 -1.93 5.97
CA ILE A 21 1.54 -2.27 5.34
C ILE A 21 1.23 -3.72 5.69
N ARG A 22 0.11 -3.97 6.37
CA ARG A 22 -0.40 -5.33 6.62
C ARG A 22 -1.51 -5.62 5.65
N LEU A 23 -1.50 -6.81 5.07
CA LEU A 23 -2.53 -7.31 4.16
C LEU A 23 -2.99 -8.67 4.64
N VAL A 24 -4.30 -8.88 4.75
CA VAL A 24 -4.90 -10.13 5.21
C VAL A 24 -5.78 -10.69 4.10
N ASN A 25 -5.53 -11.93 3.68
CA ASN A 25 -6.40 -12.63 2.75
C ASN A 25 -7.59 -13.24 3.50
N THR A 26 -8.75 -12.60 3.41
CA THR A 26 -10.00 -13.04 4.06
C THR A 26 -10.80 -14.03 3.22
N ASP A 27 -10.24 -14.49 2.10
CA ASP A 27 -10.86 -15.51 1.25
C ASP A 27 -10.66 -16.94 1.75
N THR A 28 -11.32 -17.87 1.07
CA THR A 28 -11.14 -19.32 1.23
C THR A 28 -10.13 -19.91 0.23
N ALA A 29 -9.55 -19.08 -0.65
CA ALA A 29 -8.53 -19.47 -1.62
C ALA A 29 -7.29 -18.56 -1.53
N SER A 30 -6.13 -19.05 -1.99
CA SER A 30 -4.92 -18.23 -2.08
C SER A 30 -5.12 -17.08 -3.07
N ARG A 31 -4.59 -15.90 -2.72
CA ARG A 31 -4.67 -14.69 -3.55
C ARG A 31 -3.28 -14.12 -3.79
N THR A 32 -3.03 -13.71 -5.03
CA THR A 32 -1.86 -12.90 -5.36
C THR A 32 -2.12 -11.43 -5.07
N ILE A 33 -1.11 -10.75 -4.53
CA ILE A 33 -1.14 -9.33 -4.16
C ILE A 33 0.08 -8.63 -4.77
N ASN A 34 -0.13 -7.37 -5.16
CA ASN A 34 0.91 -6.43 -5.55
C ASN A 34 0.67 -5.08 -4.86
N LEU A 35 1.72 -4.49 -4.34
CA LEU A 35 1.79 -3.15 -3.76
C LEU A 35 2.63 -2.25 -4.66
N PHE A 36 2.19 -1.01 -4.81
CA PHE A 36 2.85 -0.02 -5.62
C PHE A 36 2.99 1.30 -4.88
N PHE A 37 4.12 1.96 -5.09
CA PHE A 37 4.27 3.39 -4.89
C PHE A 37 3.88 4.09 -6.21
N LYS A 38 3.06 5.13 -6.14
CA LYS A 38 2.75 5.99 -7.28
C LYS A 38 3.01 7.45 -6.94
N LYS A 39 3.96 8.04 -7.66
CA LYS A 39 4.20 9.49 -7.61
C LYS A 39 2.97 10.25 -8.10
N GLU A 40 2.65 11.39 -7.48
CA GLU A 40 1.62 12.30 -7.99
C GLU A 40 1.87 12.64 -9.48
N GLY A 41 0.83 12.46 -10.30
CA GLY A 41 0.92 12.63 -11.77
C GLY A 41 1.82 11.62 -12.51
N GLY A 42 2.44 10.67 -11.81
CA GLY A 42 3.42 9.73 -12.36
C GLY A 42 2.91 8.29 -12.52
N THR A 43 3.85 7.42 -12.91
CA THR A 43 3.62 5.98 -13.08
C THR A 43 3.86 5.22 -11.77
N ALA A 44 3.02 4.22 -11.51
CA ALA A 44 3.16 3.32 -10.37
C ALA A 44 4.36 2.36 -10.52
N ARG A 45 5.08 2.10 -9.43
CA ARG A 45 6.22 1.19 -9.35
C ARG A 45 5.97 0.14 -8.27
N LEU A 46 6.28 -1.13 -8.57
CA LEU A 46 6.18 -2.21 -7.58
C LEU A 46 7.14 -1.95 -6.41
N ILE A 47 6.65 -2.17 -5.19
CA ILE A 47 7.44 -2.05 -3.96
C ILE A 47 7.48 -3.35 -3.15
N MET A 48 6.78 -4.39 -3.61
CA MET A 48 6.81 -5.74 -3.05
C MET A 48 7.11 -6.76 -4.16
N PRO A 49 7.48 -8.02 -3.84
CA PRO A 49 7.60 -9.08 -4.82
C PRO A 49 6.35 -9.20 -5.69
N LYS A 50 6.56 -9.26 -7.01
CA LYS A 50 5.47 -9.35 -7.98
C LYS A 50 4.65 -10.62 -7.76
N ASP A 51 3.33 -10.45 -7.73
CA ASP A 51 2.33 -11.49 -7.59
C ASP A 51 2.55 -12.39 -6.35
N LEU A 52 2.94 -11.77 -5.23
CA LEU A 52 3.15 -12.48 -3.97
C LEU A 52 1.87 -13.24 -3.59
N SER A 53 2.00 -14.56 -3.44
CA SER A 53 0.90 -15.43 -3.06
C SER A 53 0.71 -15.42 -1.54
N VAL A 54 -0.51 -15.11 -1.09
CA VAL A 54 -0.92 -15.19 0.31
C VAL A 54 -2.00 -16.25 0.42
N ALA A 55 -1.76 -17.28 1.24
CA ALA A 55 -2.71 -18.35 1.47
C ALA A 55 -4.02 -17.84 2.10
N ALA A 56 -5.09 -18.63 1.96
CA ALA A 56 -6.39 -18.34 2.57
C ALA A 56 -6.25 -18.16 4.10
N GLY A 57 -6.83 -17.10 4.67
CA GLY A 57 -6.76 -16.80 6.09
C GLY A 57 -5.40 -16.33 6.61
N CYS A 58 -4.38 -16.19 5.74
CA CYS A 58 -3.05 -15.74 6.13
C CYS A 58 -2.87 -14.23 5.90
N LEU A 59 -1.82 -13.68 6.52
CA LEU A 59 -1.42 -12.29 6.37
C LEU A 59 0.03 -12.19 5.86
N VAL A 60 0.31 -11.05 5.23
CA VAL A 60 1.68 -10.58 4.95
C VAL A 60 1.86 -9.19 5.54
N VAL A 61 3.06 -8.93 6.04
CA VAL A 61 3.48 -7.59 6.47
C VAL A 61 4.63 -7.15 5.58
N ASP A 62 4.43 -6.04 4.90
CA ASP A 62 5.52 -5.28 4.28
C ASP A 62 5.99 -4.24 5.31
N SER A 63 7.24 -4.35 5.74
CA SER A 63 7.86 -3.47 6.76
C SER A 63 8.92 -2.55 6.16
N GLU A 64 9.01 -2.48 4.83
CA GLU A 64 9.95 -1.58 4.17
C GLU A 64 9.37 -0.16 4.18
N GLU A 65 10.17 0.80 4.62
CA GLU A 65 9.70 2.18 4.72
C GLU A 65 9.55 2.83 3.35
N VAL A 66 8.44 3.53 3.13
CA VAL A 66 8.19 4.30 1.91
C VAL A 66 7.91 5.75 2.27
N SER A 67 8.77 6.65 1.81
CA SER A 67 8.55 8.09 1.91
C SER A 67 7.69 8.57 0.76
N LEU A 68 6.65 9.33 1.08
CA LEU A 68 5.66 9.87 0.16
C LEU A 68 5.71 11.40 0.19
N GLY A 69 5.83 12.02 -0.97
CA GLY A 69 5.56 13.44 -1.13
C GLY A 69 4.06 13.73 -1.16
N SER A 70 3.71 15.02 -1.20
CA SER A 70 2.32 15.46 -1.40
C SER A 70 1.67 14.72 -2.57
N GLY A 71 0.48 14.19 -2.36
CA GLY A 71 -0.32 13.54 -3.41
C GLY A 71 0.21 12.19 -3.91
N ASP A 72 1.39 11.74 -3.46
CA ASP A 72 1.90 10.40 -3.72
C ASP A 72 0.99 9.35 -3.06
N LYS A 73 0.99 8.13 -3.59
CA LYS A 73 0.04 7.09 -3.21
C LYS A 73 0.69 5.75 -2.95
N ILE A 74 0.08 5.01 -2.03
CA ILE A 74 0.21 3.55 -1.96
C ILE A 74 -0.99 2.95 -2.67
N GLN A 75 -0.72 2.05 -3.62
CA GLN A 75 -1.76 1.38 -4.38
C GLN A 75 -1.66 -0.13 -4.24
N GLY A 76 -2.82 -0.79 -4.24
CA GLY A 76 -2.95 -2.23 -4.15
C GLY A 76 -3.58 -2.83 -5.40
N LYS A 77 -3.14 -4.02 -5.78
CA LYS A 77 -3.82 -4.88 -6.74
C LYS A 77 -3.76 -6.33 -6.26
N ALA A 78 -4.92 -6.95 -6.12
CA ALA A 78 -5.03 -8.37 -5.83
C ALA A 78 -5.79 -9.10 -6.94
N SER A 79 -5.60 -10.41 -7.02
CA SER A 79 -6.41 -11.31 -7.86
C SER A 79 -7.90 -11.26 -7.52
N ALA A 80 -8.26 -10.94 -6.27
CA ALA A 80 -9.61 -10.58 -5.83
C ALA A 80 -9.53 -9.44 -4.78
N GLY A 81 -9.74 -8.19 -5.20
CA GLY A 81 -9.48 -7.01 -4.36
C GLY A 81 -10.37 -6.89 -3.12
N ASN A 82 -11.62 -7.34 -3.19
CA ASN A 82 -12.59 -7.30 -2.08
C ASN A 82 -12.39 -8.42 -1.04
N LYS A 83 -11.29 -9.16 -1.14
CA LYS A 83 -10.92 -10.27 -0.25
C LYS A 83 -9.60 -10.02 0.48
N ILE A 84 -9.06 -8.81 0.33
CA ILE A 84 -7.85 -8.37 1.01
C ILE A 84 -8.20 -7.21 1.93
N ASP A 85 -8.13 -7.46 3.22
CA ASP A 85 -8.16 -6.38 4.21
C ASP A 85 -6.76 -5.80 4.37
N TYR A 86 -6.65 -4.53 4.71
CA TYR A 86 -5.36 -3.88 4.89
C TYR A 86 -5.34 -2.87 6.02
N VAL A 87 -4.16 -2.70 6.61
CA VAL A 87 -3.84 -1.63 7.56
C VAL A 87 -2.52 -1.01 7.17
N ILE A 88 -2.50 0.32 7.06
CA ILE A 88 -1.29 1.10 6.78
C ILE A 88 -0.94 1.86 8.06
N SER A 89 0.31 1.72 8.49
CA SER A 89 0.84 2.45 9.64
C SER A 89 2.00 3.32 9.20
N GLY A 90 2.04 4.54 9.70
CA GLY A 90 3.04 5.53 9.31
C GLY A 90 2.94 6.76 10.17
N ILE A 91 3.77 7.73 9.82
CA ILE A 91 3.75 9.08 10.39
C ILE A 91 3.50 10.08 9.27
N GLU A 92 2.66 11.07 9.54
CA GLU A 92 2.60 12.27 8.73
C GLU A 92 3.60 13.25 9.35
N ARG A 93 4.56 13.75 8.57
CA ARG A 93 5.56 14.69 9.07
C ARG A 93 5.04 16.10 8.97
N ASP A 94 5.06 16.78 10.10
CA ASP A 94 4.99 18.24 10.18
C ASP A 94 6.43 18.76 10.09
N GLU A 95 6.64 19.89 9.43
CA GLU A 95 7.95 20.57 9.44
C GLU A 95 8.42 20.89 10.87
#